data_AF-W8YGC7-F1
#
_entry.id   AF-W8YGC7-F1
#
_cell.length_a   1.000
_cell.length_b   1.000
_cell.length_c   1.000
_cell.angle_alpha   90.00
_cell.angle_beta   90.00
_cell.angle_gamma   90.00
#
_symmetry.space_group_name_H-M   'P 1'
#
loop_
_entity.id
_entity.type
_entity.pdbx_description
1 polymer ?
#
loop_
_entity_poly.entity_id
_entity_poly.type
_entity_poly.pdbx_seq_one_letter_code
_entity_poly.pdbx_strand_id
1 'polypeptide(L)'
;MIAISRTHRRLAELTNYRLEQNGDLAMTREERLELVTLLKENLRLVRKMDELKNLSQLAYEAGDTEWHMDICKQIEDLEATLI
;
A
#
# COMPACT_ATOMS: atom_id res chain seq x y z
N MET A 1 0.10 -12.62 -4.08
CA MET A 1 1.48 -12.13 -4.32
C MET A 1 1.71 -10.97 -3.36
N ILE A 2 2.89 -10.85 -2.71
CA ILE A 2 3.18 -9.65 -1.90
C ILE A 2 3.77 -8.61 -2.86
N ALA A 3 2.97 -7.66 -3.32
CA ALA A 3 3.45 -6.55 -4.13
C ALA A 3 4.17 -5.52 -3.22
N ILE A 4 5.45 -5.28 -3.48
CA ILE A 4 6.27 -4.36 -2.68
C ILE A 4 6.33 -3.00 -3.40
N SER A 5 5.46 -2.07 -2.98
CA SER A 5 5.42 -0.70 -3.49
C SER A 5 6.74 0.06 -3.29
N ARG A 6 6.99 1.08 -4.13
CA ARG A 6 8.09 2.04 -3.91
C ARG A 6 8.02 2.68 -2.52
N THR A 7 6.82 2.96 -2.03
CA THR A 7 6.59 3.48 -0.68
C THR A 7 7.06 2.49 0.40
N HIS A 8 6.80 1.18 0.22
CA HIS A 8 7.31 0.15 1.14
C HIS A 8 8.85 0.09 1.13
N ARG A 9 9.47 0.14 -0.06
CA ARG A 9 10.93 0.15 -0.20
C ARG A 9 11.54 1.37 0.50
N ARG A 10 10.95 2.55 0.30
CA ARG A 10 11.41 3.80 0.92
C ARG A 10 11.23 3.81 2.44
N LEU A 11 10.12 3.28 2.94
CA LEU A 11 9.90 3.09 4.38
C LEU A 11 10.96 2.16 5.00
N ALA A 12 11.30 1.07 4.31
CA ALA A 12 12.34 0.13 4.75
C ALA A 12 13.73 0.78 4.79
N GLU A 13 14.10 1.54 3.75
CA GLU A 13 15.35 2.32 3.71
C GLU A 13 15.42 3.30 4.88
N LEU A 14 14.40 4.14 5.04
CA LEU A 14 14.37 5.18 6.08
C LEU A 14 14.47 4.56 7.47
N THR A 15 13.79 3.43 7.69
CA THR A 15 13.87 2.68 8.94
C THR A 15 15.27 2.12 9.14
N ASN A 16 15.86 1.44 8.14
CA ASN A 16 17.18 0.82 8.26
C ASN A 16 18.30 1.83 8.54
N TYR A 17 18.24 3.03 7.94
CA TYR A 17 19.26 4.06 8.16
C TYR A 17 19.11 4.79 9.50
N ARG A 18 17.91 4.80 10.11
CA ARG A 18 17.59 5.64 11.27
C ARG A 18 17.20 4.85 12.52
N LEU A 19 17.13 3.52 12.44
CA LEU A 19 16.89 2.66 13.58
C LEU A 19 18.17 2.58 14.42
N GLU A 20 18.11 3.21 15.59
CA GLU A 20 19.17 3.11 16.59
C GLU A 20 19.15 1.73 17.25
N GLN A 21 20.25 1.34 17.91
CA GLN A 21 20.37 0.03 18.56
C GLN A 21 19.32 -0.21 19.66
N ASN A 22 18.73 0.85 20.21
CA ASN A 22 17.65 0.80 21.20
C ASN A 22 16.25 0.66 20.57
N GLY A 23 16.12 0.69 19.23
CA GLY A 23 14.85 0.63 18.52
C GLY A 23 14.17 1.99 18.30
N ASP A 24 14.80 3.10 18.70
CA ASP A 24 14.29 4.44 18.42
C ASP A 24 14.63 4.88 17.00
N LEU A 25 13.76 5.73 16.44
CA LEU A 25 13.97 6.35 15.14
C LEU A 25 14.49 7.78 15.33
N ALA A 26 15.81 7.94 15.22
CA ALA A 26 16.44 9.25 15.25
C ALA A 26 16.32 9.92 13.88
N MET A 27 15.34 10.82 13.74
CA MET A 27 15.06 11.51 12.48
C MET A 27 15.15 13.03 12.64
N THR A 28 15.69 13.68 11.61
CA THR A 28 15.55 15.13 11.43
C THR A 28 14.09 15.51 11.16
N ARG A 29 13.79 16.82 11.21
CA ARG A 29 12.44 17.32 10.89
C ARG A 29 12.03 17.01 9.44
N GLU A 30 12.97 17.09 8.50
CA GLU A 30 12.73 16.82 7.08
C GLU A 30 12.40 15.35 6.85
N GLU A 31 13.16 14.45 7.46
CA GLU A 31 12.91 13.00 7.39
C GLU A 31 11.60 12.60 8.03
N ARG A 32 11.20 13.27 9.12
CA ARG A 32 9.88 13.06 9.72
C ARG A 32 8.75 13.49 8.78
N LEU A 33 8.93 14.57 8.03
CA LEU A 33 7.96 15.00 7.02
C LEU A 33 7.90 14.02 5.84
N GLU A 34 9.04 13.49 5.41
CA GLU A 34 9.12 12.42 4.41
C GLU A 34 8.40 11.16 4.89
N LEU A 35 8.68 10.69 6.12
CA LEU A 35 7.99 9.55 6.73
C LEU A 35 6.48 9.74 6.74
N VAL A 36 5.98 10.91 7.17
CA VAL A 36 4.55 11.20 7.20
C VAL A 36 3.93 11.14 5.80
N THR A 37 4.66 11.60 4.78
CA THR A 37 4.21 11.54 3.38
C THR A 37 4.11 10.10 2.92
N LEU A 38 5.15 9.29 3.16
CA LEU A 38 5.17 7.86 2.82
C LEU A 38 4.07 7.08 3.54
N LEU A 39 3.82 7.36 4.83
CA LEU A 39 2.75 6.72 5.60
C LEU A 39 1.36 7.07 5.05
N LYS A 40 1.14 8.31 4.61
CA LYS A 40 -0.13 8.72 3.98
C LYS A 40 -0.35 8.03 2.63
N GLU A 41 0.69 7.91 1.83
CA GLU A 41 0.63 7.18 0.55
C GLU A 41 0.33 5.70 0.79
N ASN A 42 1.04 5.08 1.74
CA ASN A 42 0.81 3.70 2.12
C ASN A 42 -0.64 3.48 2.58
N LEU A 43 -1.17 4.36 3.44
CA LEU A 43 -2.56 4.30 3.89
C LEU A 43 -3.55 4.38 2.73
N ARG A 44 -3.31 5.25 1.74
CA ARG A 44 -4.19 5.37 0.56
C ARG A 44 -4.18 4.09 -0.27
N LEU A 45 -3.00 3.51 -0.50
CA LEU A 45 -2.84 2.27 -1.25
C LEU A 45 -3.57 1.11 -0.56
N VAL A 46 -3.33 0.93 0.74
CA VAL A 46 -3.99 -0.12 1.55
C VAL A 46 -5.50 0.03 1.51
N ARG A 47 -6.03 1.23 1.78
CA ARG A 47 -7.47 1.47 1.77
C ARG A 47 -8.10 1.17 0.42
N LYS A 48 -7.48 1.62 -0.67
CA LYS A 48 -8.00 1.38 -2.02
C LYS A 48 -7.99 -0.12 -2.37
N MET A 49 -6.94 -0.83 -1.98
CA MET A 49 -6.83 -2.27 -2.19
C MET A 49 -7.91 -3.03 -1.40
N ASP A 50 -8.12 -2.69 -0.13
CA ASP A 50 -9.13 -3.31 0.72
C ASP A 50 -10.55 -3.05 0.20
N GLU A 51 -10.83 -1.81 -0.24
CA GLU A 51 -12.10 -1.45 -0.87
C GLU A 51 -12.37 -2.31 -2.13
N LEU A 52 -11.38 -2.42 -3.02
CA LEU A 52 -11.53 -3.23 -4.24
C LEU A 52 -11.73 -4.72 -3.93
N LYS A 53 -10.97 -5.28 -2.97
CA LYS A 53 -11.15 -6.69 -2.58
C LYS A 53 -12.52 -6.96 -1.98
N ASN A 54 -13.01 -6.06 -1.14
CA ASN A 54 -14.36 -6.18 -0.57
C ASN A 54 -15.44 -6.10 -1.65
N LEU A 55 -15.30 -5.15 -2.60
CA LEU A 55 -16.24 -5.03 -3.72
C LEU A 55 -16.20 -6.25 -4.64
N SER A 56 -15.01 -6.80 -4.91
CA SER A 56 -14.84 -8.02 -5.71
C SER A 56 -15.59 -9.18 -5.06
N GLN A 57 -15.43 -9.37 -3.75
CA GLN A 57 -16.15 -10.40 -3.00
C GLN A 57 -17.67 -10.22 -3.10
N LEU A 58 -18.18 -9.00 -2.92
CA LEU A 58 -19.61 -8.72 -3.04
C LEU A 58 -20.16 -9.00 -4.45
N ALA A 59 -19.43 -8.61 -5.49
CA ALA A 59 -19.81 -8.86 -6.88
C ALA A 59 -19.88 -10.37 -7.18
N TYR A 60 -18.88 -11.13 -6.68
CA TYR A 60 -18.86 -12.58 -6.80
C TYR A 60 -20.05 -13.24 -6.09
N GLU A 61 -20.33 -12.84 -4.85
CA GLU A 61 -21.45 -13.35 -4.05
C GLU A 61 -22.82 -13.02 -4.67
N ALA A 62 -22.93 -11.87 -5.34
CA ALA A 62 -24.13 -11.46 -6.06
C ALA A 62 -24.31 -12.19 -7.42
N GLY A 63 -23.30 -12.94 -7.87
CA GLY A 63 -23.29 -13.60 -9.18
C GLY A 63 -23.07 -12.64 -10.36
N ASP A 64 -22.65 -11.40 -10.09
CA ASP A 64 -22.35 -10.39 -11.10
C ASP A 64 -20.91 -10.58 -11.61
N THR A 65 -20.77 -11.46 -12.61
CA THR A 65 -19.47 -11.87 -13.14
C THR A 65 -18.78 -10.77 -13.95
N GLU A 66 -19.53 -9.89 -14.60
CA GLU A 66 -18.98 -8.76 -15.37
C GLU A 66 -18.38 -7.74 -14.41
N TRP A 67 -19.14 -7.33 -13.39
CA TRP A 67 -18.63 -6.40 -12.38
C TRP A 67 -17.46 -7.00 -11.59
N HIS A 68 -17.51 -8.29 -11.25
CA HIS A 68 -16.41 -8.98 -10.61
C HIS A 68 -15.12 -8.93 -11.46
N MET A 69 -15.20 -9.19 -12.76
CA MET A 69 -14.04 -9.13 -13.65
C MET A 69 -13.47 -7.70 -13.77
N ASP A 70 -14.33 -6.69 -13.84
CA ASP A 70 -13.91 -5.28 -13.87
C ASP A 70 -13.17 -4.86 -12.59
N ILE A 71 -13.60 -5.34 -11.43
CA ILE A 71 -12.92 -5.07 -10.17
C ILE A 71 -11.59 -5.82 -10.10
N CYS A 72 -11.54 -7.08 -10.54
CA CYS A 72 -10.28 -7.83 -10.62
C CYS A 72 -9.24 -7.12 -11.49
N LYS A 73 -9.66 -6.58 -12.64
CA LYS A 73 -8.78 -5.77 -13.49
C LYS A 73 -8.25 -4.52 -12.77
N GLN A 74 -9.10 -3.81 -12.03
CA GLN A 74 -8.65 -2.66 -11.24
C GLN A 74 -7.66 -3.03 -10.14
N ILE A 75 -7.80 -4.22 -9.55
CA ILE A 75 -6.84 -4.77 -8.59
C ILE A 75 -5.50 -5.03 -9.28
N GLU A 76 -5.52 -5.71 -10.43
CA GLU A 76 -4.31 -6.01 -11.22
C GLU A 76 -3.60 -4.73 -11.67
N ASP A 77 -4.34 -3.74 -12.18
CA ASP A 77 -3.79 -2.44 -12.57
C ASP A 77 -3.15 -1.72 -11.38
N LEU A 78 -3.80 -1.74 -10.21
CA LEU A 78 -3.25 -1.16 -8.99
C LEU A 78 -1.98 -1.89 -8.54
N GLU A 79 -1.98 -3.24 -8.56
CA GLU A 79 -0.80 -4.05 -8.23
C GLU A 79 0.38 -3.78 -9.18
N ALA A 80 0.12 -3.58 -10.48
CA ALA A 80 1.13 -3.23 -11.46
C ALA A 80 1.83 -1.90 -11.15
N THR A 81 1.13 -0.93 -10.54
CA THR A 81 1.76 0.34 -10.10
C THR A 81 2.71 0.18 -8.92
N LEU A 82 2.66 -0.95 -8.20
CA LEU A 82 3.48 -1.19 -7.01
C LEU A 82 4.87 -1.77 -7.36
N ILE A 83 5.06 -2.36 -8.54
CA ILE A 83 6.31 -3.05 -8.90
C ILE A 83 7.46 -2.08 -9.19
#